data_AF-A0A2T2XV61-F1
#
_entry.id   AF-A0A2T2XV61-F1
#
_cell.length_a   1.000
_cell.length_b   1.000
_cell.length_c   1.000
_cell.angle_alpha   90.00
_cell.angle_beta   90.00
_cell.angle_gamma   90.00
#
_symmetry.space_group_name_H-M   'P 1'
#
loop_
_entity.id
_entity.type
_entity.pdbx_description
1 polymer ?
#
loop_
_entity_poly.entity_id
_entity_poly.type
_entity_poly.pdbx_seq_one_letter_code
_entity_poly.pdbx_strand_id
1 'polypeptide(L)' 'MATGNTNNKSAKKHIRFPHELIEEIDASVERERAENSSANFSAWVLDACGRKLKAEQRKKAKESGKD' A
#
# COMPACT_ATOMS: atom_id res chain seq x y z
N MET A 1 21.92 -7.94 -12.63
CA MET A 1 21.10 -7.88 -13.86
C MET A 1 19.66 -7.54 -13.46
N ALA A 2 19.04 -6.55 -14.09
CA ALA A 2 17.62 -6.26 -13.86
C ALA A 2 16.80 -7.35 -14.55
N THR A 3 16.24 -8.28 -13.79
CA THR A 3 15.17 -9.14 -14.31
C THR A 3 13.93 -8.26 -14.49
N GLY A 4 13.12 -8.47 -15.53
CA GLY A 4 11.98 -7.57 -15.86
C GLY A 4 10.94 -7.34 -14.75
N ASN A 5 11.10 -8.02 -13.61
CA ASN A 5 10.27 -7.92 -12.43
C ASN A 5 10.89 -7.13 -11.26
N THR A 6 12.18 -6.77 -11.34
CA THR A 6 12.93 -6.06 -10.29
C THR A 6 13.90 -5.04 -10.90
N ASN A 7 13.79 -3.78 -10.49
CA ASN A 7 14.79 -2.75 -10.75
C ASN A 7 15.36 -2.22 -9.41
N ASN A 8 16.34 -1.32 -9.47
CA ASN A 8 17.00 -0.77 -8.28
C ASN A 8 16.00 -0.11 -7.29
N LYS A 9 14.85 0.37 -7.77
CA LYS A 9 13.86 1.11 -6.99
C LYS A 9 12.59 0.33 -6.62
N SER A 10 12.32 -0.82 -7.25
CA SER A 10 11.04 -1.55 -7.08
C SER A 10 11.12 -3.00 -7.52
N ALA A 11 10.30 -3.86 -6.90
CA ALA A 11 10.11 -5.25 -7.30
C ALA A 11 8.61 -5.58 -7.33
N LYS A 12 8.15 -6.26 -8.38
CA LYS A 12 6.78 -6.78 -8.48
C LYS A 12 6.69 -8.10 -7.69
N LYS A 13 5.64 -8.25 -6.87
CA LYS A 13 5.46 -9.40 -5.97
C LYS A 13 4.32 -10.35 -6.34
N HIS A 14 3.65 -10.13 -7.48
CA HIS A 14 2.61 -11.02 -8.06
C HIS A 14 1.66 -11.64 -7.01
N ILE A 15 0.88 -10.79 -6.35
CA ILE A 15 -0.09 -11.22 -5.33
C ILE A 15 -1.51 -11.28 -5.92
N ARG A 16 -2.36 -12.14 -5.36
CA ARG A 16 -3.78 -12.20 -5.68
C ARG A 16 -4.59 -11.47 -4.62
N PHE A 17 -5.56 -10.68 -5.06
CA PHE A 17 -6.56 -10.07 -4.20
C PHE A 17 -7.88 -10.82 -4.34
N PRO A 18 -8.66 -10.99 -3.25
CA PRO A 18 -10.05 -11.39 -3.35
C PRO A 18 -10.85 -10.41 -4.22
N HIS A 19 -11.83 -10.91 -4.98
CA HIS A 19 -12.63 -10.07 -5.88
C HIS A 19 -13.38 -8.98 -5.12
N GLU A 20 -14.03 -9.34 -4.01
CA GLU A 20 -14.77 -8.39 -3.16
C GLU A 20 -13.87 -7.24 -2.69
N LEU A 21 -12.63 -7.55 -2.30
CA LEU A 21 -11.67 -6.54 -1.85
C LEU A 21 -11.25 -5.59 -2.99
N ILE A 22 -11.13 -6.09 -4.22
CA ILE A 22 -10.83 -5.24 -5.38
C ILE A 22 -11.99 -4.26 -5.61
N GLU A 23 -13.22 -4.74 -5.59
CA GLU A 23 -14.42 -3.91 -5.78
C GLU A 23 -14.54 -2.82 -4.71
N GLU A 24 -14.28 -3.16 -3.44
CA GLU A 24 -14.27 -2.18 -2.34
C GLU A 24 -13.18 -1.11 -2.52
N ILE A 25 -11.99 -1.51 -2.98
CA ILE A 25 -10.89 -0.58 -3.23
C ILE A 25 -11.23 0.33 -4.42
N ASP A 26 -11.73 -0.21 -5.52
CA ASP A 26 -12.11 0.59 -6.69
C ASP A 26 -13.21 1.60 -6.34
N ALA A 27 -14.20 1.20 -5.53
CA ALA A 27 -15.21 2.12 -5.01
C ALA A 27 -14.60 3.21 -4.11
N SER A 28 -13.58 2.89 -3.30
CA SER A 28 -12.85 3.90 -2.52
C SER A 28 -12.08 4.86 -3.42
N VAL A 29 -11.34 4.32 -4.38
CA VAL A 29 -10.52 5.09 -5.32
C VAL A 29 -11.38 6.04 -6.13
N GLU A 30 -12.54 5.59 -6.64
CA GLU A 30 -13.43 6.44 -7.43
C GLU A 30 -14.01 7.60 -6.61
N ARG A 31 -14.30 7.39 -5.32
CA ARG A 31 -14.68 8.49 -4.40
C ARG A 31 -13.54 9.48 -4.20
N GLU A 32 -12.33 8.98 -3.95
CA GLU A 32 -11.14 9.84 -3.79
C GLU A 32 -10.77 10.56 -5.08
N ARG A 33 -11.08 9.98 -6.24
CA ARG A 33 -10.77 10.53 -7.55
C ARG A 33 -11.53 11.81 -7.86
N ALA A 34 -12.68 12.03 -7.21
CA ALA A 34 -13.41 13.30 -7.26
C ALA A 34 -12.61 14.47 -6.66
N GLU A 35 -11.78 14.19 -5.65
CA GLU A 35 -10.98 15.19 -4.94
C GLU A 35 -9.50 15.16 -5.36
N ASN A 36 -9.02 14.02 -5.86
CA ASN A 36 -7.64 13.81 -6.26
C ASN A 36 -7.60 13.04 -7.58
N SER A 37 -7.40 13.76 -8.69
CA SER A 37 -7.36 13.16 -10.03
C SER A 37 -6.21 12.17 -10.25
N SER A 38 -5.24 12.07 -9.33
CA SER A 38 -4.15 11.08 -9.35
C SER A 38 -4.47 9.82 -8.54
N ALA A 39 -5.61 9.77 -7.83
CA ALA A 39 -6.04 8.60 -7.08
C ALA A 39 -6.24 7.40 -8.03
N ASN A 40 -5.57 6.29 -7.72
CA ASN A 40 -5.64 5.05 -8.47
C ASN A 40 -5.38 3.86 -7.54
N PHE A 41 -5.76 2.65 -7.97
CA PHE A 41 -5.61 1.42 -7.19
C PHE A 41 -4.19 1.22 -6.64
N SER A 42 -3.17 1.45 -7.45
CA SER A 42 -1.77 1.24 -7.01
C SER A 42 -1.38 2.24 -5.92
N ALA A 43 -1.73 3.52 -6.07
CA ALA A 43 -1.49 4.54 -5.06
C ALA A 43 -2.22 4.23 -3.76
N TRP A 44 -3.49 3.79 -3.84
CA TRP A 44 -4.29 3.40 -2.68
C TRP A 44 -3.65 2.24 -1.92
N VAL A 45 -3.25 1.17 -2.63
CA VAL A 45 -2.61 0.00 -2.01
C VAL A 45 -1.27 0.36 -1.36
N LEU A 46 -0.47 1.22 -2.00
CA LEU A 46 0.81 1.68 -1.44
C LEU A 46 0.60 2.51 -0.17
N ASP A 47 -0.38 3.40 -0.15
CA ASP A 47 -0.69 4.22 1.02
C ASP A 47 -1.21 3.35 2.18
N ALA A 48 -2.14 2.43 1.91
CA ALA A 48 -2.65 1.48 2.91
C ALA A 48 -1.51 0.64 3.53
N CYS A 49 -0.58 0.13 2.70
CA CYS A 49 0.61 -0.57 3.18
C CYS A 49 1.50 0.36 4.04
N GLY A 50 1.73 1.59 3.59
CA GLY A 50 2.51 2.59 4.31
C GLY A 50 1.93 2.94 5.68
N ARG A 51 0.60 3.09 5.78
CA ARG A 51 -0.10 3.34 7.06
C ARG A 51 0.09 2.17 8.03
N LYS A 52 -0.06 0.92 7.57
CA LYS A 52 0.16 -0.28 8.40
C LYS A 52 1.60 -0.36 8.89
N LEU A 53 2.59 -0.15 8.01
CA LEU A 53 4.01 -0.16 8.39
C LEU A 53 4.37 0.96 9.38
N LYS A 54 3.82 2.16 9.23
CA LYS A 54 4.01 3.27 10.19
C LYS A 54 3.41 2.94 11.56
N ALA A 55 2.24 2.32 11.61
CA ALA A 55 1.60 1.90 12.86
C ALA A 55 2.45 0.84 13.59
N GLU A 56 2.97 -0.14 12.88
CA GLU A 56 3.84 -1.18 13.45
C GLU A 56 5.17 -0.62 13.99
N GLN A 57 5.80 0.32 13.28
CA GLN A 57 7.01 1.00 13.76
C GLN A 57 6.76 1.77 15.07
N ARG A 58 5.62 2.46 15.18
CA ARG A 58 5.24 3.19 16.40
C ARG A 58 5.00 2.26 17.59
N LYS A 59 4.46 1.06 17.37
CA LYS A 59 4.29 0.06 18.43
C LYS A 59 5.64 -0.43 18.94
N LYS A 60 6.54 -0.80 18.02
CA LYS A 60 7.91 -1.23 18.38
C LYS A 60 8.69 -0.16 19.13
N ALA A 61 8.58 1.10 18.72
CA ALA A 61 9.25 2.22 19.40
C ALA A 61 8.74 2.45 20.83
N LYS A 62 7.46 2.12 21.12
CA LYS A 62 6.90 2.19 22.47
C LYS A 62 7.31 1.00 23.35
N GLU A 63 7.56 -0.16 22.76
CA GLU A 63 8.09 -1.34 23.48
C GLU A 63 9.58 -1.20 23.80
N SER A 64 10.38 -0.58 22.92
CA SER A 64 11.82 -0.39 23.13
C SER A 64 12.20 0.79 24.04
N GLY A 65 11.24 1.58 24.50
CA GLY A 65 11.46 2.72 25.41
C GLY A 65 11.11 2.41 26.88
N LYS A 66 11.01 1.12 27.21
CA LYS A 66 10.73 0.63 28.56
C LYS A 66 11.90 -0.24 29.04
N ASP A 67 13.05 0.40 29.22
CA ASP A 67 14.17 -0.10 30.02
C ASP A 67 14.67 1.06 30.89
#